data_AF-A0A1H7XPA3-F1
#
_entry.id   AF-A0A1H7XPA3-F1
#
_cell.length_a   1.000
_cell.length_b   1.000
_cell.length_c   1.000
_cell.angle_alpha   90.00
_cell.angle_beta   90.00
_cell.angle_gamma   90.00
#
_symmetry.space_group_name_H-M   'P 1'
#
loop_
_entity.id
_entity.type
_entity.pdbx_description
1 polymer ?
#
loop_
_entity_poly.entity_id
_entity_poly.type
_entity_poly.pdbx_seq_one_letter_code
_entity_poly.pdbx_strand_id
1 'polypeptide(L)'
;MSTITTQSKVEESIVKESKSSSQVEKELDDSDDDLLHILKEFESKVQVPTPQIEKQLKDWLAVFEQSVILEAIRRTHMSGKSFAYMNAILTDFQKKGVRSFEDISAYDRSFKNRQKSFTNHVSKSESLPDWTKDEYTVVDDPVDEDINQEVMDSLNRIRQKRQH
;
A
#
# COMPACT_ATOMS: atom_id res chain seq x y z
N MET A 1 -10.78 74.68 -12.96
CA MET A 1 -9.63 74.57 -12.06
C MET A 1 -8.88 73.31 -12.43
N SER A 2 -7.70 73.45 -13.01
CA SER A 2 -6.85 72.34 -13.47
C SER A 2 -5.74 72.11 -12.46
N THR A 3 -5.49 70.86 -12.08
CA THR A 3 -4.29 70.45 -11.35
C THR A 3 -3.60 69.30 -12.07
N ILE A 4 -2.47 69.66 -12.67
CA ILE A 4 -1.29 68.86 -12.98
C ILE A 4 -0.81 68.02 -11.78
N THR A 5 -0.32 66.80 -11.99
CA THR A 5 0.87 66.23 -11.32
C THR A 5 1.29 64.91 -11.97
N THR A 6 2.45 64.96 -12.60
CA THR A 6 3.30 63.84 -13.06
C THR A 6 4.07 63.26 -11.88
N GLN A 7 4.16 61.93 -11.75
CA GLN A 7 5.26 61.29 -11.04
C GLN A 7 5.74 60.04 -11.77
N SER A 8 7.06 59.94 -11.87
CA SER A 8 7.88 58.92 -12.53
C SER A 8 8.66 58.14 -11.46
N LYS A 9 8.82 56.81 -11.62
CA LYS A 9 9.80 55.92 -10.95
C LYS A 9 9.72 54.52 -11.64
N VAL A 10 10.64 54.12 -12.53
CA VAL A 10 11.95 53.42 -12.34
C VAL A 10 11.77 52.09 -11.57
N GLU A 11 12.26 50.89 -11.93
CA GLU A 11 12.96 50.22 -13.05
C GLU A 11 12.91 48.70 -12.74
N GLU A 12 13.03 47.84 -13.77
CA GLU A 12 13.71 46.51 -13.82
C GLU A 12 13.13 45.72 -15.02
N SER A 13 13.71 45.75 -16.21
CA SER A 13 14.87 44.96 -16.70
C SER A 13 14.78 43.44 -16.46
N ILE A 14 14.23 42.70 -17.43
CA ILE A 14 14.80 41.43 -17.94
C ILE A 14 14.48 41.36 -19.43
N VAL A 15 15.51 41.56 -20.27
CA VAL A 15 15.50 41.31 -21.70
C VAL A 15 16.40 40.10 -21.96
N LYS A 16 15.78 39.07 -22.55
CA LYS A 16 16.27 38.14 -23.57
C LYS A 16 17.74 37.71 -23.54
N GLU A 17 17.94 36.40 -23.52
CA GLU A 17 18.72 35.60 -24.49
C GLU A 17 18.54 34.13 -24.00
N SER A 18 18.54 33.04 -24.76
CA SER A 18 18.96 32.81 -26.12
C SER A 18 18.30 31.52 -26.59
N LYS A 19 17.84 31.54 -27.84
CA LYS A 19 17.60 30.37 -28.66
C LYS A 19 18.94 29.65 -28.86
N SER A 20 19.10 28.44 -28.32
CA SER A 20 20.11 27.51 -28.82
C SER A 20 19.40 26.29 -29.40
N SER A 21 19.33 26.31 -30.73
CA SER A 21 19.01 25.18 -31.57
C SER A 21 20.09 24.12 -31.40
N SER A 22 19.71 22.93 -30.99
CA SER A 22 20.50 21.72 -31.16
C SER A 22 19.54 20.57 -31.46
N GLN A 23 19.07 20.56 -32.71
CA GLN A 23 19.08 19.39 -33.59
C GLN A 23 19.38 18.05 -32.88
N VAL A 24 18.31 17.38 -32.43
CA VAL A 24 18.26 15.92 -32.27
C VAL A 24 16.93 15.48 -32.88
N GLU A 25 17.01 15.24 -34.18
CA GLU A 25 16.39 14.11 -34.90
C GLU A 25 15.14 13.48 -34.27
N LYS A 26 13.96 13.95 -34.73
CA LYS A 26 12.83 13.16 -35.26
C LYS A 26 12.77 11.68 -34.85
N GLU A 27 12.39 11.37 -33.60
CA GLU A 27 12.09 9.98 -33.15
C GLU A 27 11.11 9.95 -31.93
N LEU A 28 10.15 10.89 -31.77
CA LEU A 28 9.24 10.88 -30.60
C LEU A 28 7.87 11.50 -30.91
N ASP A 29 6.92 10.70 -31.40
CA ASP A 29 5.48 11.08 -31.48
C ASP A 29 4.56 9.99 -30.90
N ASP A 30 5.04 8.74 -30.75
CA ASP A 30 4.24 7.62 -30.23
C ASP A 30 3.81 7.79 -28.75
N SER A 31 4.64 8.44 -27.93
CA SER A 31 4.37 8.61 -26.49
C SER A 31 3.18 9.53 -26.20
N ASP A 32 2.90 10.50 -27.07
CA ASP A 32 1.77 11.41 -26.87
C ASP A 32 0.44 10.73 -27.28
N ASP A 33 0.46 9.91 -28.33
CA ASP A 33 -0.69 9.07 -28.71
C ASP A 33 -1.03 8.05 -27.60
N ASP A 34 -0.02 7.46 -26.97
CA ASP A 34 -0.21 6.53 -25.86
C ASP A 34 -0.89 7.20 -24.66
N LEU A 35 -0.45 8.42 -24.32
CA LEU A 35 -1.03 9.20 -23.24
C LEU A 35 -2.49 9.57 -23.55
N LEU A 36 -2.79 10.00 -24.78
CA LEU A 36 -4.16 10.31 -25.20
C LEU A 36 -5.09 9.10 -25.09
N HIS A 37 -4.61 7.92 -25.48
CA HIS A 37 -5.38 6.68 -25.36
C HIS A 37 -5.66 6.33 -23.89
N ILE A 38 -4.65 6.41 -23.02
CA ILE A 38 -4.78 6.19 -21.58
C ILE A 38 -5.78 7.17 -20.94
N LEU A 39 -5.69 8.45 -21.29
CA LEU A 39 -6.57 9.48 -20.76
C LEU A 39 -8.03 9.23 -21.14
N LYS A 40 -8.27 8.89 -22.40
CA LYS A 40 -9.61 8.55 -22.90
C LYS A 40 -10.20 7.33 -22.18
N GLU A 41 -9.40 6.28 -21.99
CA GLU A 41 -9.82 5.08 -21.27
C GLU A 41 -10.08 5.36 -19.78
N PHE A 42 -9.24 6.19 -19.16
CA PHE A 42 -9.40 6.61 -17.78
C PHE A 42 -10.66 7.46 -17.58
N GLU A 43 -10.91 8.43 -18.46
CA GLU A 43 -12.12 9.25 -18.44
C GLU A 43 -13.37 8.41 -18.61
N SER A 44 -13.35 7.45 -19.56
CA SER A 44 -14.50 6.60 -19.83
C SER A 44 -14.86 5.64 -18.69
N LYS A 45 -13.88 5.18 -17.91
CA LYS A 45 -14.09 4.12 -16.90
C LYS A 45 -14.06 4.61 -15.47
N VAL A 46 -13.28 5.63 -15.16
CA VAL A 46 -12.99 6.02 -13.77
C VAL A 46 -13.59 7.39 -13.46
N GLN A 47 -13.04 8.45 -14.06
CA GLN A 47 -13.44 9.84 -13.79
C GLN A 47 -12.80 10.79 -14.80
N VAL A 48 -13.38 11.98 -14.94
CA VAL A 48 -12.74 13.07 -15.70
C VAL A 48 -11.36 13.39 -15.08
N PRO A 49 -10.28 13.32 -15.87
CA PRO A 49 -8.93 13.59 -15.37
C PRO A 49 -8.78 15.08 -15.01
N THR A 50 -8.10 15.33 -13.89
CA THR A 50 -7.64 16.68 -13.53
C THR A 50 -6.22 16.89 -14.07
N PRO A 51 -5.75 18.15 -14.24
CA PRO A 51 -4.40 18.42 -14.75
C PRO A 51 -3.28 17.75 -13.95
N GLN A 52 -3.51 17.54 -12.65
CA GLN A 52 -2.60 16.82 -11.78
C GLN A 52 -2.55 15.32 -12.11
N ILE A 53 -3.70 14.70 -12.37
CA ILE A 53 -3.81 13.30 -12.78
C ILE A 53 -3.12 13.08 -14.14
N GLU A 54 -3.33 14.00 -15.10
CA GLU A 54 -2.68 13.94 -16.41
C GLU A 54 -1.15 13.95 -16.29
N LYS A 55 -0.62 14.86 -15.46
CA LYS A 55 0.82 14.89 -15.18
C LYS A 55 1.31 13.58 -14.57
N GLN A 56 0.58 13.02 -13.60
CA GLN A 56 0.96 11.75 -12.98
C GLN A 56 0.90 10.58 -13.97
N LEU A 57 -0.07 10.55 -14.88
CA LEU A 57 -0.14 9.53 -15.93
C LEU A 57 1.03 9.65 -16.90
N LYS A 58 1.44 10.88 -17.25
CA LYS A 58 2.65 11.12 -18.03
C LYS A 58 3.91 10.62 -17.32
N ASP A 59 4.02 10.87 -16.02
CA ASP A 59 5.13 10.37 -15.20
C ASP A 59 5.14 8.83 -15.15
N TRP A 60 3.96 8.19 -15.08
CA TRP A 60 3.85 6.73 -15.12
C TRP A 60 4.20 6.12 -16.48
N LEU A 61 3.87 6.80 -17.58
CA LEU A 61 4.22 6.37 -18.94
C LEU A 61 5.74 6.37 -19.18
N ALA A 62 6.50 7.19 -18.43
CA ALA A 62 7.96 7.15 -18.46
C ALA A 62 8.56 5.93 -17.74
N VAL A 63 7.78 5.24 -16.92
CA VAL A 63 8.23 4.09 -16.08
C VAL A 63 7.65 2.76 -16.58
N PHE A 64 6.44 2.79 -17.13
CA PHE A 64 5.66 1.61 -17.52
C PHE A 64 5.18 1.71 -18.97
N GLU A 65 5.03 0.55 -19.61
CA GLU A 65 4.36 0.46 -20.90
C GLU A 65 2.87 0.80 -20.78
N GLN A 66 2.28 1.31 -21.86
CA GLN A 66 0.86 1.64 -21.97
C GLN A 66 -0.05 0.47 -21.52
N SER A 67 0.31 -0.76 -21.91
CA SER A 67 -0.42 -1.99 -21.58
C SER A 67 -0.60 -2.20 -20.07
N VAL A 68 0.42 -1.86 -19.27
CA VAL A 68 0.41 -2.00 -17.82
C VAL A 68 -0.52 -0.99 -17.17
N ILE A 69 -0.50 0.25 -17.66
CA ILE A 69 -1.34 1.33 -17.17
C ILE A 69 -2.82 1.04 -17.49
N LEU A 70 -3.12 0.55 -18.69
CA LEU A 70 -4.47 0.13 -19.07
C LEU A 70 -5.02 -1.01 -18.18
N GLU A 71 -4.18 -1.98 -17.81
CA GLU A 71 -4.56 -3.01 -16.85
C GLU A 71 -4.81 -2.44 -15.45
N ALA A 72 -4.00 -1.47 -15.00
CA ALA A 72 -4.24 -0.79 -13.73
C ALA A 72 -5.57 0.00 -13.73
N ILE A 73 -5.90 0.67 -14.84
CA ILE A 73 -7.21 1.33 -15.03
C ILE A 73 -8.34 0.31 -14.95
N ARG A 74 -8.22 -0.82 -15.65
CA ARG A 74 -9.21 -1.90 -15.64
C ARG A 74 -9.44 -2.42 -14.22
N ARG A 75 -8.38 -2.71 -13.47
CA ARG A 75 -8.46 -3.15 -12.06
C ARG A 75 -9.14 -2.12 -11.17
N THR A 76 -8.83 -0.85 -11.38
CA THR A 76 -9.41 0.27 -10.64
C THR A 76 -10.91 0.38 -10.90
N HIS A 77 -11.31 0.33 -12.16
CA HIS A 77 -12.73 0.32 -12.57
C HIS A 77 -13.48 -0.87 -11.99
N MET A 78 -12.93 -2.09 -12.09
CA MET A 78 -13.55 -3.30 -11.50
C MET A 78 -13.75 -3.19 -9.99
N SER A 79 -12.88 -2.44 -9.30
CA SER A 79 -13.01 -2.20 -7.86
C SER A 79 -13.93 -1.04 -7.49
N GLY A 80 -14.36 -0.22 -8.46
CA GLY A 80 -15.14 1.00 -8.23
C GLY A 80 -14.40 2.08 -7.44
N LYS A 81 -13.07 2.15 -7.55
CA LYS A 81 -12.23 3.09 -6.78
C LYS A 81 -11.70 4.23 -7.66
N SER A 82 -11.17 5.28 -7.03
CA SER A 82 -10.65 6.47 -7.71
C SER A 82 -9.18 6.32 -8.14
N PHE A 83 -8.63 7.37 -8.78
CA PHE A 83 -7.22 7.46 -9.19
C PHE A 83 -6.22 7.07 -8.09
N ALA A 84 -6.51 7.41 -6.82
CA ALA A 84 -5.61 7.09 -5.70
C ALA A 84 -5.36 5.58 -5.56
N TYR A 85 -6.37 4.76 -5.86
CA TYR A 85 -6.21 3.31 -5.85
C TYR A 85 -5.39 2.80 -7.04
N MET A 86 -5.60 3.36 -8.22
CA MET A 86 -4.75 3.07 -9.39
C MET A 86 -3.29 3.40 -9.11
N ASN A 87 -3.02 4.56 -8.50
CA ASN A 87 -1.68 4.97 -8.10
C ASN A 87 -1.07 3.98 -7.07
N ALA A 88 -1.87 3.44 -6.16
CA ALA A 88 -1.42 2.40 -5.24
C ALA A 88 -1.07 1.07 -5.95
N ILE A 89 -1.82 0.69 -6.98
CA ILE A 89 -1.50 -0.49 -7.81
C ILE A 89 -0.17 -0.27 -8.56
N LEU A 90 -0.02 0.86 -9.23
CA LEU A 90 1.19 1.19 -10.01
C LEU A 90 2.43 1.29 -9.13
N THR A 91 2.31 1.87 -7.93
CA THR A 91 3.42 1.89 -6.95
C THR A 91 3.77 0.49 -6.44
N ASP A 92 2.80 -0.41 -6.26
CA ASP A 92 3.08 -1.81 -5.90
C ASP A 92 3.76 -2.58 -7.05
N PHE A 93 3.34 -2.34 -8.29
CA PHE A 93 4.01 -2.87 -9.49
C PHE A 93 5.46 -2.39 -9.57
N GLN A 94 5.70 -1.11 -9.34
CA GLN A 94 7.05 -0.54 -9.31
C GLN A 94 7.93 -1.22 -8.26
N LYS A 95 7.40 -1.41 -7.04
CA LYS A 95 8.11 -2.08 -5.94
C LYS A 95 8.44 -3.54 -6.24
N LYS A 96 7.60 -4.22 -7.01
CA LYS A 96 7.78 -5.63 -7.38
C LYS A 96 8.48 -5.82 -8.73
N GLY A 97 8.86 -4.73 -9.39
CA GLY A 97 9.56 -4.76 -10.68
C GLY A 97 8.70 -5.20 -11.86
N VAL A 98 7.37 -5.06 -11.78
CA VAL A 98 6.43 -5.41 -12.86
C VAL A 98 6.41 -4.28 -13.88
N ARG A 99 7.04 -4.45 -15.05
CA ARG A 99 7.14 -3.38 -16.07
C ARG A 99 6.53 -3.73 -17.42
N SER A 100 6.37 -5.01 -17.72
CA SER A 100 5.76 -5.48 -18.96
C SER A 100 4.50 -6.31 -18.71
N PHE A 101 3.70 -6.52 -19.76
CA PHE A 101 2.49 -7.34 -19.71
C PHE A 101 2.77 -8.78 -19.22
N GLU A 102 3.93 -9.35 -19.57
CA GLU A 102 4.32 -10.69 -19.11
C GLU A 102 4.53 -10.74 -17.59
N ASP A 103 5.14 -9.69 -17.02
CA ASP A 103 5.34 -9.57 -15.57
C ASP A 103 4.02 -9.48 -14.82
N ILE A 104 2.98 -8.87 -15.41
CA ILE A 104 1.65 -8.79 -14.80
C ILE A 104 1.07 -10.19 -14.62
N SER A 105 1.22 -11.06 -15.62
CA SER A 105 0.76 -12.45 -15.55
C SER A 105 1.50 -13.22 -14.45
N ALA A 106 2.81 -13.04 -14.35
CA ALA A 106 3.62 -13.63 -13.27
C ALA A 106 3.22 -13.09 -11.89
N TYR A 107 3.01 -11.78 -11.78
CA TYR A 107 2.51 -11.11 -10.58
C TYR A 107 1.17 -11.70 -10.15
N ASP A 108 0.21 -11.83 -11.06
CA ASP A 108 -1.13 -12.33 -10.75
C ASP A 108 -1.10 -13.79 -10.29
N ARG A 109 -0.23 -14.62 -10.87
CA ARG A 109 0.00 -15.99 -10.39
C ARG A 109 0.54 -15.99 -8.96
N SER A 110 1.55 -15.16 -8.68
CA SER A 110 2.15 -15.04 -7.35
C SER A 110 1.13 -14.53 -6.30
N PHE A 111 0.30 -13.56 -6.70
CA PHE A 111 -0.73 -12.96 -5.86
C PHE A 111 -1.82 -14.00 -5.50
N LYS A 112 -2.32 -14.74 -6.50
CA LYS A 112 -3.30 -15.82 -6.30
C LYS A 112 -2.74 -16.93 -5.39
N ASN A 113 -1.48 -17.34 -5.59
CA ASN A 113 -0.86 -18.35 -4.74
C ASN A 113 -0.72 -17.88 -3.29
N ARG A 114 -0.35 -16.61 -3.08
CA ARG A 114 -0.30 -16.01 -1.75
C ARG A 114 -1.68 -15.98 -1.10
N GLN A 115 -2.72 -15.57 -1.82
CA GLN A 115 -4.09 -15.57 -1.30
C GLN A 115 -4.56 -16.97 -0.88
N LYS A 116 -4.27 -18.00 -1.67
CA LYS A 116 -4.56 -19.40 -1.30
C LYS A 116 -3.82 -19.85 -0.04
N SER A 117 -2.56 -19.43 0.12
CA SER A 117 -1.79 -19.77 1.33
C SER A 117 -2.40 -19.15 2.60
N PHE A 118 -2.95 -17.93 2.52
CA PHE A 118 -3.60 -17.29 3.66
C PHE A 118 -4.95 -17.92 4.00
N THR A 119 -5.71 -18.41 3.01
CA THR A 119 -6.97 -19.13 3.26
C THR A 119 -6.77 -20.54 3.78
N ASN A 120 -5.60 -21.14 3.52
CA ASN A 120 -5.24 -22.49 3.95
C ASN A 120 -4.64 -22.55 5.37
N HIS A 121 -4.90 -21.53 6.21
CA HIS A 121 -4.68 -21.70 7.65
C HIS A 121 -5.62 -22.80 8.15
N VAL A 122 -5.11 -24.04 8.19
CA VAL A 122 -5.70 -25.13 8.93
C VAL A 122 -5.90 -24.61 10.34
N SER A 123 -7.15 -24.47 10.78
CA SER A 123 -7.46 -24.15 12.16
C SER A 123 -6.70 -25.15 13.02
N LYS A 124 -5.72 -24.68 13.77
CA LYS A 124 -4.95 -25.52 14.68
C LYS A 124 -5.94 -26.02 15.71
N SER A 125 -6.41 -27.26 15.56
CA SER A 125 -7.27 -27.90 16.53
C SER A 125 -6.41 -28.25 17.73
N GLU A 126 -6.26 -27.29 18.63
CA GLU A 126 -5.69 -27.56 19.95
C GLU A 126 -6.64 -28.55 20.64
N SER A 127 -6.13 -29.73 20.98
CA SER A 127 -6.91 -30.71 21.73
C SER A 127 -7.26 -30.11 23.08
N LEU A 128 -8.52 -30.23 23.47
CA LEU A 128 -8.97 -29.78 24.78
C LEU A 128 -8.13 -30.46 25.88
N PRO A 129 -7.69 -29.72 26.91
CA PRO A 129 -6.94 -30.29 28.03
C PRO A 129 -7.62 -31.50 28.68
N ASP A 130 -6.85 -32.35 29.35
CA ASP A 130 -7.40 -33.57 29.95
C ASP A 130 -8.46 -33.30 31.04
N TRP A 131 -8.39 -32.15 31.73
CA TRP A 131 -9.36 -31.72 32.74
C TRP A 131 -10.75 -31.36 32.17
N THR A 132 -10.86 -31.20 30.85
CA THR A 132 -12.13 -30.90 30.15
C THR A 132 -12.92 -32.15 29.73
N LYS A 133 -12.40 -33.35 30.00
CA LYS A 133 -13.09 -34.62 29.70
C LYS A 133 -14.09 -34.92 30.83
N ASP A 134 -15.31 -35.35 30.50
CA ASP A 134 -16.36 -35.69 31.48
C ASP A 134 -15.94 -36.83 32.44
N GLU A 135 -14.98 -37.65 32.02
CA GLU A 135 -14.41 -38.75 32.81
C GLU A 135 -13.24 -38.30 33.70
N TYR A 136 -12.91 -37.01 33.73
CA TYR A 136 -11.86 -36.50 34.60
C TYR A 136 -12.27 -36.65 36.07
N THR A 137 -11.58 -37.54 36.77
CA THR A 137 -11.67 -37.66 38.22
C THR A 137 -10.47 -36.91 38.80
N VAL A 138 -10.74 -36.00 39.74
CA VAL A 138 -9.69 -35.46 40.61
C VAL A 138 -9.22 -36.65 41.43
N VAL A 139 -8.06 -37.17 41.09
CA VAL A 139 -7.40 -38.19 41.91
C VAL A 139 -6.90 -37.45 43.14
N ASP A 140 -7.74 -37.41 44.18
CA ASP A 140 -7.31 -37.08 45.55
C ASP A 140 -6.50 -38.27 46.07
N ASP A 141 -5.34 -38.51 45.47
CA ASP A 141 -4.32 -39.30 46.15
C ASP A 141 -4.03 -38.59 47.48
N PRO A 142 -4.03 -39.30 48.62
CA PRO A 142 -3.71 -38.68 49.90
C PRO A 142 -2.32 -38.09 49.79
N VAL A 143 -2.25 -36.76 49.66
CA VAL A 143 -1.00 -36.02 49.61
C VAL A 143 -0.29 -36.31 50.93
N ASP A 144 0.94 -36.83 50.85
CA ASP A 144 1.73 -37.20 52.03
C ASP A 144 1.68 -36.08 53.07
N GLU A 145 1.42 -36.46 54.32
CA GLU A 145 1.15 -35.52 55.41
C GLU A 145 2.32 -34.54 55.63
N ASP A 146 3.53 -34.97 55.27
CA ASP A 146 4.76 -34.18 55.25
C ASP A 146 4.69 -32.99 54.26
N ILE A 147 4.12 -33.19 53.07
CA ILE A 147 3.97 -32.14 52.05
C ILE A 147 2.97 -31.09 52.54
N ASN A 148 1.88 -31.54 53.17
CA ASN A 148 0.89 -30.63 53.75
C ASN A 148 1.48 -29.80 54.89
N GLN A 149 2.35 -30.39 55.72
CA GLN A 149 3.07 -29.68 56.77
C GLN A 149 4.04 -28.64 56.19
N GLU A 150 4.81 -28.99 55.15
CA GLU A 150 5.72 -28.05 54.48
C GLU A 150 4.97 -26.88 53.85
N VAL A 151 3.83 -27.14 53.20
CA VAL A 151 2.96 -26.10 52.64
C VAL A 151 2.46 -25.18 53.75
N MET A 152 2.00 -25.72 54.88
CA MET A 152 1.53 -24.91 56.02
C MET A 152 2.65 -24.05 56.63
N ASP A 153 3.85 -24.60 56.77
CA ASP A 153 5.02 -23.88 57.28
C ASP A 153 5.44 -22.76 56.32
N SER A 154 5.40 -23.02 55.01
CA SER A 154 5.65 -22.01 53.98
C SER A 154 4.65 -20.86 54.06
N LEU A 155 3.37 -21.15 54.28
CA LEU A 155 2.31 -20.15 54.45
C LEU A 155 2.47 -19.36 55.75
N ASN A 156 2.85 -20.02 56.85
CA ASN A 156 3.12 -19.35 58.13
C ASN A 156 4.33 -18.41 58.02
N ARG A 157 5.40 -18.84 57.34
CA ARG A 157 6.57 -18.00 57.08
C ARG A 157 6.22 -16.77 56.25
N ILE A 158 5.42 -16.94 55.19
CA ILE A 158 4.94 -15.81 54.36
C ILE A 158 4.07 -14.87 55.21
N ARG A 159 3.19 -15.41 56.06
CA ARG A 159 2.28 -14.63 56.92
C ARG A 159 3.04 -13.80 57.95
N GLN A 160 4.05 -14.37 58.59
CA GLN A 160 4.89 -13.67 59.57
C GLN A 160 5.76 -12.58 58.92
N LYS A 161 6.32 -12.86 57.74
CA LYS A 161 7.10 -11.87 56.97
C LYS A 161 6.27 -10.66 56.53
N ARG A 162 4.94 -10.77 56.44
CA ARG A 162 4.03 -9.68 56.09
C ARG A 162 3.62 -8.79 57.27
N GLN A 163 3.95 -9.17 58.51
CA GLN A 163 3.60 -8.45 59.74
C GLN A 163 4.77 -7.63 60.34
N HIS A 164 5.94 -7.66 59.70
CA HIS A 164 7.10 -6.80 59.96
C HIS A 164 7.34 -5.89 58.76
#